data_AF-A0A6G3XX99-F1
#
_entry.id   AF-A0A6G3XX99-F1
#
_cell.length_a   1.000
_cell.length_b   1.000
_cell.length_c   1.000
_cell.angle_alpha   90.00
_cell.angle_beta   90.00
_cell.angle_gamma   90.00
#
_symmetry.space_group_name_H-M   'P 1'
#
loop_
_entity.id
_entity.type
_entity.pdbx_description
1 polymer ?
#
loop_
_entity_poly.entity_id
_entity_poly.type
_entity_poly.pdbx_seq_one_letter_code
_entity_poly.pdbx_strand_id
1 'polypeptide(L)'
;ELTHAVHALNGGFVPAGPSGSPLRGLVNVLPTGRNFYSVDPKAVPSKLAWETGQALADSLLTRYRTDNGDWPTSVGLSLWGTSAMRTAGDDIAEAFALLGIRPVWDDASRRVTGLEPIPYEELGRPRIDVTLRISGFFRDA
;
A
#
# COMPACT_ATOMS: atom_id res chain seq x y z
N GLU A 1 17.93 -18.61 -12.24
CA GLU A 1 18.53 -17.25 -12.17
C GLU A 1 19.71 -17.11 -13.11
N LEU A 2 20.84 -17.80 -12.90
CA LEU A 2 22.04 -17.67 -13.75
C LEU A 2 21.77 -17.95 -15.24
N THR A 3 20.94 -18.94 -15.58
CA THR A 3 20.56 -19.24 -16.97
C THR A 3 19.91 -18.04 -17.66
N HIS A 4 18.99 -17.34 -16.98
CA HIS A 4 18.34 -16.15 -17.53
C HIS A 4 19.29 -14.94 -17.56
N ALA A 5 20.24 -14.84 -16.63
CA ALA A 5 21.28 -13.81 -16.68
C ALA A 5 22.19 -13.98 -17.91
N VAL A 6 22.65 -15.20 -18.19
CA VAL A 6 23.45 -15.50 -19.40
C VAL A 6 22.62 -15.27 -20.66
N HIS A 7 21.34 -15.64 -20.67
CA HIS A 7 20.45 -15.38 -21.81
C HIS A 7 20.29 -13.89 -22.10
N ALA A 8 20.12 -13.06 -21.07
CA ALA A 8 20.03 -11.60 -21.20
C ALA A 8 21.31 -10.98 -21.78
N LEU A 9 22.48 -11.43 -21.32
CA LEU A 9 23.78 -10.96 -21.84
C LEU A 9 23.97 -11.31 -23.32
N ASN A 10 23.34 -12.38 -23.80
CA ASN A 10 23.30 -12.75 -25.21
C ASN A 10 22.21 -12.00 -26.01
N GLY A 11 21.59 -10.96 -25.44
CA GLY A 11 20.50 -10.19 -26.07
C GLY A 11 19.16 -10.92 -26.09
N GLY A 12 19.01 -12.00 -25.34
CA GLY A 12 17.79 -12.79 -25.24
C GLY A 12 16.72 -12.15 -24.36
N PHE A 13 15.45 -12.45 -24.64
CA PHE A 13 14.31 -11.97 -23.86
C PHE A 13 14.19 -12.72 -22.53
N VAL A 14 14.23 -11.99 -21.41
CA VAL A 14 13.96 -12.55 -20.08
C VAL A 14 12.47 -12.44 -19.76
N PRO A 15 11.76 -13.56 -19.49
CA PRO A 15 10.35 -13.53 -19.15
C PRO A 15 10.04 -12.61 -17.97
N ALA A 16 8.94 -11.87 -18.09
CA ALA A 16 8.47 -11.00 -17.03
C ALA A 16 7.71 -11.76 -15.93
N GLY A 17 7.58 -11.15 -14.75
CA GLY A 17 6.82 -11.72 -13.63
C GLY A 17 6.50 -10.69 -12.55
N PRO A 18 5.51 -10.93 -11.68
CA PRO A 18 5.22 -10.01 -10.60
C PRO A 18 6.35 -9.99 -9.56
N SER A 19 6.50 -8.86 -8.87
CA SER A 19 7.37 -8.69 -7.70
C SER A 19 6.55 -8.64 -6.41
N GLY A 20 7.20 -8.82 -5.26
CA GLY A 20 6.55 -8.81 -3.95
C GLY A 20 7.19 -9.76 -2.96
N SER A 21 6.58 -9.89 -1.78
CA SER A 21 7.01 -10.85 -0.77
C SER A 21 6.22 -12.16 -0.92
N PRO A 22 6.86 -13.33 -1.16
CA PRO A 22 6.17 -14.61 -1.23
C PRO A 22 5.53 -14.99 0.13
N LEU A 23 6.01 -14.41 1.23
CA LEU A 23 5.47 -14.63 2.58
C LEU A 23 4.19 -13.83 2.86
N ARG A 24 3.77 -12.92 1.96
CA ARG A 24 2.51 -12.16 2.07
C ARG A 24 1.43 -12.70 1.12
N GLY A 25 1.41 -14.03 0.92
CA GLY A 25 0.40 -14.69 0.08
C GLY A 25 0.62 -14.54 -1.44
N LEU A 26 1.68 -13.86 -1.87
CA LEU A 26 2.02 -13.65 -3.28
C LEU A 26 2.93 -14.75 -3.81
N VAL A 27 2.48 -16.01 -3.78
CA VAL A 27 3.29 -17.17 -4.24
C VAL A 27 3.67 -17.05 -5.73
N ASN A 28 2.86 -16.35 -6.52
CA ASN A 28 3.08 -16.10 -7.95
C ASN A 28 4.31 -15.23 -8.27
N VAL A 29 4.96 -14.62 -7.27
CA VAL A 29 6.27 -13.94 -7.43
C VAL A 29 7.41 -14.94 -7.66
N LEU A 30 7.18 -16.22 -7.35
CA LEU A 30 8.05 -17.32 -7.72
C LEU A 30 7.66 -17.91 -9.09
N PRO A 31 8.60 -18.49 -9.86
CA PRO A 31 10.03 -18.58 -9.57
C PRO A 31 10.77 -17.24 -9.76
N THR A 32 11.96 -17.14 -9.17
CA THR A 32 12.88 -16.01 -9.34
C THR A 32 13.62 -16.07 -10.68
N GLY A 33 14.45 -15.06 -10.97
CA GLY A 33 15.17 -14.95 -12.24
C GLY A 33 14.32 -14.42 -13.41
N ARG A 34 13.23 -13.71 -13.11
CA ARG A 34 12.37 -13.04 -14.09
C ARG A 34 12.65 -11.54 -14.10
N ASN A 35 12.38 -10.88 -15.22
CA ASN A 35 12.41 -9.41 -15.31
C ASN A 35 11.12 -8.87 -14.67
N PHE A 36 11.17 -8.55 -13.38
CA PHE A 36 9.94 -8.31 -12.64
C PHE A 36 9.24 -7.01 -13.07
N TYR A 37 7.92 -6.99 -12.93
CA TYR A 37 7.12 -5.77 -12.89
C TYR A 37 6.53 -5.60 -11.48
N SER A 38 6.03 -4.41 -11.19
CA SER A 38 5.44 -4.05 -9.90
C SER A 38 3.92 -4.25 -9.91
N VAL A 39 3.16 -3.15 -9.81
CA VAL A 39 1.70 -3.12 -9.70
C VAL A 39 1.15 -2.06 -10.64
N ASP A 40 -0.14 -2.13 -10.96
CA ASP A 40 -0.82 -0.98 -11.58
C ASP A 40 -0.94 0.13 -10.51
N PRO A 41 -0.28 1.30 -10.68
CA PRO A 41 -0.32 2.36 -9.67
C PRO A 41 -1.74 2.90 -9.45
N LYS A 42 -2.65 2.74 -10.42
CA LYS A 42 -4.06 3.15 -10.28
C LYS A 42 -4.90 2.16 -9.46
N ALA A 43 -4.36 0.98 -9.14
CA ALA A 43 -5.02 -0.05 -8.34
C ALA A 43 -4.54 -0.07 -6.88
N VAL A 44 -3.85 0.99 -6.44
CA VAL A 44 -3.31 1.15 -5.09
C VAL A 44 -4.08 2.26 -4.36
N PRO A 45 -4.54 2.06 -3.10
CA PRO A 45 -4.47 0.82 -2.34
C PRO A 45 -5.44 -0.25 -2.86
N SER A 46 -5.08 -1.52 -2.74
CA SER A 46 -6.00 -2.64 -2.98
C SER A 46 -7.03 -2.80 -1.85
N LYS A 47 -8.12 -3.55 -2.07
CA LYS A 47 -9.10 -3.85 -1.01
C LYS A 47 -8.47 -4.56 0.21
N LEU A 48 -7.50 -5.46 -0.01
CA LEU A 48 -6.76 -6.13 1.07
C LEU A 48 -5.83 -5.17 1.82
N ALA A 49 -5.17 -4.27 1.08
CA ALA A 49 -4.35 -3.22 1.69
C ALA A 49 -5.21 -2.24 2.50
N TRP A 50 -6.45 -1.98 2.07
CA TRP A 50 -7.42 -1.18 2.83
C TRP A 50 -7.78 -1.81 4.18
N GLU A 51 -8.05 -3.11 4.23
CA GLU A 51 -8.26 -3.83 5.49
C GLU A 51 -7.03 -3.74 6.41
N THR A 52 -5.84 -3.92 5.83
CA THR A 52 -4.58 -3.84 6.59
C THR A 52 -4.31 -2.42 7.10
N GLY A 53 -4.51 -1.40 6.28
CA GLY A 53 -4.31 0.00 6.65
C GLY A 53 -5.27 0.48 7.74
N GLN A 54 -6.52 0.02 7.72
CA GLN A 54 -7.46 0.27 8.83
C GLN A 54 -6.94 -0.33 10.14
N ALA A 55 -6.48 -1.59 10.12
CA ALA A 55 -5.91 -2.23 11.30
C ALA A 55 -4.64 -1.52 11.82
N LEU A 56 -3.79 -1.01 10.92
CA LEU A 56 -2.61 -0.20 11.28
C LEU A 56 -3.02 1.11 11.97
N ALA A 57 -3.97 1.85 11.38
CA ALA A 57 -4.48 3.09 11.96
C ALA A 57 -5.12 2.87 13.33
N ASP A 58 -5.97 1.86 13.47
CA ASP A 58 -6.64 1.55 14.73
C ASP A 58 -5.65 1.12 15.82
N SER A 59 -4.63 0.33 15.45
CA SER A 59 -3.55 -0.07 16.36
C SER A 59 -2.74 1.14 16.85
N LEU A 60 -2.35 2.03 15.92
CA LEU A 60 -1.62 3.27 16.22
C LEU A 60 -2.42 4.15 17.19
N LEU A 61 -3.69 4.40 16.87
CA LEU A 61 -4.55 5.27 17.68
C LEU A 61 -4.87 4.66 19.04
N THR A 62 -5.14 3.36 19.09
CA THR A 62 -5.34 2.64 20.36
C THR A 62 -4.12 2.78 21.24
N ARG A 63 -2.93 2.54 20.68
CA ARG A 63 -1.68 2.66 21.44
C ARG A 63 -1.46 4.09 21.95
N TYR A 64 -1.60 5.10 21.09
CA TYR A 64 -1.43 6.49 21.50
C TYR A 64 -2.39 6.88 22.63
N ARG A 65 -3.65 6.48 22.51
CA ARG A 65 -4.68 6.80 23.50
C ARG A 65 -4.48 6.05 24.82
N THR A 66 -3.99 4.82 24.79
CA THR A 66 -3.57 4.11 26.01
C THR A 66 -2.45 4.85 26.74
N ASP A 67 -1.48 5.38 26.00
CA ASP A 67 -0.30 6.03 26.58
C ASP A 67 -0.56 7.49 27.02
N ASN A 68 -1.49 8.20 26.36
CA ASN A 68 -1.68 9.66 26.52
C ASN A 68 -3.10 10.08 26.95
N GLY A 69 -4.08 9.18 26.91
CA GLY A 69 -5.46 9.43 27.35
C GLY A 69 -6.40 10.09 26.31
N ASP A 70 -5.87 10.72 25.26
CA ASP A 70 -6.64 11.38 24.20
C ASP A 70 -6.15 10.97 22.80
N TRP A 71 -6.85 11.42 21.75
CA TRP A 71 -6.47 11.20 20.36
C TRP A 71 -5.29 12.09 19.94
N PRO A 72 -4.39 11.62 19.06
CA PRO A 72 -3.39 12.50 18.46
C PRO A 72 -4.07 13.51 17.55
N THR A 73 -3.64 14.77 17.59
CA THR A 73 -4.18 15.79 16.67
C THR A 73 -3.63 15.64 15.26
N SER A 74 -2.42 15.08 15.12
CA SER A 74 -1.76 14.84 13.83
C SER A 74 -0.81 13.64 13.92
N VAL A 75 -0.66 12.91 12.81
CA VAL A 75 0.25 11.77 12.66
C VAL A 75 1.18 12.00 11.46
N GLY A 76 2.49 11.82 11.66
CA GLY A 76 3.48 11.84 10.58
C GLY A 76 3.72 10.44 10.02
N LEU A 77 3.52 10.25 8.71
CA LEU A 77 3.79 8.98 8.01
C LEU A 77 4.86 9.16 6.93
N SER A 78 5.79 8.20 6.83
CA SER A 78 6.80 8.16 5.77
C SER A 78 6.45 7.11 4.72
N LEU A 79 6.15 7.54 3.50
CA LEU A 79 5.69 6.67 2.42
C LEU A 79 6.81 6.37 1.43
N TRP A 80 6.99 5.09 1.11
CA TRP A 80 8.02 4.61 0.19
C TRP A 80 7.40 3.83 -0.96
N GLY A 81 7.80 4.13 -2.20
CA GLY A 81 7.26 3.41 -3.38
C GLY A 81 7.49 1.90 -3.32
N THR A 82 8.61 1.45 -2.79
CA THR A 82 8.89 0.02 -2.60
C THR A 82 7.98 -0.66 -1.58
N SER A 83 7.52 0.07 -0.55
CA SER A 83 6.51 -0.41 0.39
C SER A 83 5.19 -0.61 -0.34
N ALA A 84 4.71 0.43 -1.02
CA ALA A 84 3.46 0.39 -1.78
C ALA A 84 3.43 -0.73 -2.83
N MET A 85 4.54 -0.99 -3.53
CA MET A 85 4.64 -2.10 -4.50
C MET A 85 4.60 -3.48 -3.84
N ARG A 86 5.12 -3.65 -2.62
CA ARG A 86 5.13 -4.94 -1.91
C ARG A 86 3.81 -5.25 -1.22
N THR A 87 3.10 -4.21 -0.78
CA THR A 87 1.89 -4.34 0.02
C THR A 87 0.61 -4.04 -0.74
N ALA A 88 0.74 -3.53 -1.97
CA ALA A 88 -0.36 -2.95 -2.72
C ALA A 88 -1.05 -1.80 -1.96
N GLY A 89 -0.30 -1.06 -1.11
CA GLY A 89 -0.70 0.24 -0.58
C GLY A 89 -1.07 0.33 0.90
N ASP A 90 -0.56 -0.54 1.78
CA ASP A 90 -0.88 -0.52 3.22
C ASP A 90 -0.70 0.89 3.84
N ASP A 91 0.42 1.57 3.57
CA ASP A 91 0.71 2.91 4.12
C ASP A 91 -0.27 4.00 3.61
N ILE A 92 -0.74 3.87 2.36
CA ILE A 92 -1.73 4.80 1.78
C ILE A 92 -3.10 4.55 2.41
N ALA A 93 -3.45 3.28 2.59
CA ALA A 93 -4.67 2.88 3.27
C ALA A 93 -4.69 3.33 4.73
N GLU A 94 -3.57 3.26 5.45
CA GLU A 94 -3.45 3.78 6.82
C GLU A 94 -3.72 5.29 6.86
N ALA A 95 -3.11 6.06 5.95
CA ALA A 95 -3.36 7.50 5.85
C ALA A 95 -4.85 7.82 5.58
N PHE A 96 -5.48 7.10 4.65
CA PHE A 96 -6.91 7.25 4.37
C PHE A 96 -7.78 6.88 5.58
N ALA A 97 -7.44 5.80 6.29
CA ALA A 97 -8.14 5.39 7.48
C ALA A 97 -8.06 6.48 8.57
N LEU A 98 -6.87 7.02 8.86
CA LEU A 98 -6.68 8.11 9.83
C LEU A 98 -7.55 9.34 9.51
N LEU A 99 -7.59 9.74 8.24
CA LEU A 99 -8.43 10.84 7.73
C LEU A 99 -9.92 10.51 7.71
N GLY A 100 -10.30 9.23 7.83
CA GLY A 100 -11.68 8.74 7.70
C GLY A 100 -12.19 8.81 6.27
N ILE A 101 -11.34 8.49 5.28
CA ILE A 101 -11.68 8.45 3.86
C ILE A 101 -11.64 6.99 3.39
N ARG A 102 -12.66 6.55 2.67
CA ARG A 102 -12.75 5.22 2.06
C ARG A 102 -12.41 5.31 0.56
N PRO A 103 -11.52 4.46 0.03
CA PRO A 103 -11.34 4.34 -1.41
C PRO A 103 -12.56 3.68 -2.07
N VAL A 104 -12.85 4.07 -3.31
CA VAL A 104 -13.85 3.42 -4.16
C VAL A 104 -13.13 2.73 -5.30
N TRP A 105 -13.46 1.47 -5.55
CA TRP A 105 -12.86 0.66 -6.60
C TRP A 105 -13.86 0.34 -7.70
N ASP A 106 -13.37 0.34 -8.94
CA ASP A 106 -14.05 -0.36 -10.03
C ASP A 106 -13.82 -1.87 -9.91
N ASP A 107 -14.88 -2.69 -9.88
CA ASP A 107 -14.74 -4.12 -9.63
C ASP A 107 -14.07 -4.88 -10.79
N ALA A 108 -14.21 -4.39 -12.03
CA ALA A 108 -13.63 -5.03 -13.20
C ALA A 108 -12.11 -4.81 -13.28
N SER A 109 -11.67 -3.55 -13.22
CA SER A 109 -10.26 -3.17 -13.31
C SER A 109 -9.52 -3.19 -11.98
N ARG A 110 -10.25 -3.24 -10.85
CA ARG A 110 -9.74 -3.09 -9.47
C ARG A 110 -9.05 -1.75 -9.21
N ARG A 111 -9.18 -0.78 -10.12
CA ARG A 111 -8.59 0.55 -9.97
C ARG A 111 -9.39 1.35 -8.95
N VAL A 112 -8.68 2.19 -8.20
CA VAL A 112 -9.29 3.22 -7.38
C VAL A 112 -9.84 4.30 -8.30
N THR A 113 -11.15 4.54 -8.23
CA THR A 113 -11.89 5.47 -9.10
C THR A 113 -12.44 6.66 -8.34
N GLY A 114 -12.50 6.58 -7.00
CA GLY A 114 -13.03 7.65 -6.16
C GLY A 114 -12.56 7.53 -4.71
N LEU A 115 -12.90 8.55 -3.95
CA LEU A 115 -12.70 8.63 -2.50
C LEU A 115 -13.99 9.14 -1.87
N GLU A 116 -14.42 8.50 -0.80
CA GLU A 116 -15.65 8.85 -0.09
C GLU A 116 -15.34 9.10 1.39
N PRO A 117 -15.76 10.25 1.96
CA PRO A 117 -15.63 10.46 3.40
C PRO A 117 -16.54 9.50 4.15
N ILE A 118 -15.98 8.76 5.11
CA ILE A 118 -16.72 7.91 6.03
C ILE A 118 -17.54 8.83 6.97
N PRO A 119 -18.86 8.63 7.15
CA PRO A 119 -19.67 9.39 8.09
C PRO A 119 -19.12 9.34 9.51
N TYR A 120 -19.30 10.40 10.31
CA TYR A 120 -18.75 10.46 11.67
C TYR A 120 -19.35 9.39 12.59
N GLU A 121 -20.63 9.08 12.39
CA GLU A 121 -21.36 8.04 13.13
C GLU A 121 -20.75 6.66 12.88
N GLU A 122 -20.27 6.41 11.66
CA GLU A 122 -19.58 5.18 11.30
C GLU A 122 -18.11 5.19 11.79
N LEU A 123 -17.42 6.32 11.64
CA LEU A 123 -16.00 6.44 12.01
C LEU A 123 -15.78 6.32 13.53
N GLY A 124 -16.72 6.79 14.35
CA GLY A 124 -16.69 6.62 15.81
C GLY A 124 -15.56 7.35 16.55
N ARG A 125 -14.80 8.21 15.85
CA ARG A 125 -13.69 9.00 16.38
C ARG A 125 -13.48 10.28 15.57
N PRO A 126 -12.68 11.24 16.08
CA PRO A 126 -12.22 12.36 15.28
C PRO A 126 -11.42 11.90 14.05
N ARG A 127 -11.47 12.70 12.99
CA ARG A 127 -10.51 12.60 11.88
C ARG A 127 -9.16 13.08 12.39
N ILE A 128 -8.12 12.33 12.09
CA ILE A 128 -6.76 12.61 12.55
C ILE A 128 -6.03 13.28 11.39
N ASP A 129 -5.40 14.43 11.64
CA ASP A 129 -4.60 15.08 10.61
C ASP A 129 -3.39 14.23 10.25
N VAL A 130 -2.95 14.27 9.00
CA VAL A 130 -1.86 13.42 8.51
C VAL A 130 -0.84 14.24 7.74
N THR A 131 0.40 14.24 8.22
CA THR A 131 1.54 14.77 7.49
C THR A 131 2.26 13.64 6.76
N LEU A 132 2.22 13.67 5.43
CA LEU A 132 2.86 12.65 4.59
C LEU A 132 4.25 13.12 4.12
N ARG A 133 5.29 12.35 4.45
CA ARG A 133 6.62 12.45 3.84
C ARG A 133 6.76 11.35 2.79
N ILE A 134 6.54 11.68 1.52
CA ILE A 134 6.78 10.75 0.41
C ILE A 134 8.28 10.71 0.03
N SER A 135 8.78 9.54 -0.34
CA SER A 135 10.11 9.43 -0.95
C SER A 135 10.11 9.91 -2.40
N GLY A 136 11.27 10.25 -2.96
CA GLY A 136 11.39 10.63 -4.38
C GLY A 136 10.87 9.53 -5.31
N PHE A 137 11.20 8.27 -5.02
CA PHE A 137 10.70 7.14 -5.80
C PHE A 137 9.18 6.97 -5.70
N PHE A 138 8.56 7.26 -4.56
CA PHE A 138 7.10 7.24 -4.45
C PHE A 138 6.44 8.29 -5.36
N ARG A 139 7.04 9.46 -5.48
CA ARG A 139 6.56 10.53 -6.40
C ARG A 139 6.71 10.12 -7.87
N ASP A 140 7.79 9.43 -8.21
CA ASP A 140 8.15 9.14 -9.60
C ASP A 140 7.42 7.92 -10.20
N ALA A 141 6.97 6.99 -9.37
CA ALA A 141 6.48 5.65 -9.75
C ALA A 141 4.97 5.55 -10.00
#